data_AF-A0A7Y4ZPN6-F1
#
_entry.id   AF-A0A7Y4ZPN6-F1
#
_cell.length_a   1.000
_cell.length_b   1.000
_cell.length_c   1.000
_cell.angle_alpha   90.00
_cell.angle_beta   90.00
_cell.angle_gamma   90.00
#
_symmetry.space_group_name_H-M   'P 1'
#
loop_
_entity.id
_entity.type
_entity.pdbx_description
1 polymer ?
#
loop_
_entity_poly.entity_id
_entity_poly.type
_entity_poly.pdbx_seq_one_letter_code
_entity_poly.pdbx_strand_id
1 'polypeptide(L)'
;MRGRKLTGSLVFADPNAERAFAEIFLESGRVRKIRSQQPAYLGSVLYELGLIDVEAMNRSLLQVAQSKALAGVVLRGSGAIDAATLQRGLTEQMERKLEHLISLPRSVAWSFHTGVDVLQGFGGADWPLVDCLGAVWRGLRESPYFDAIEAAVSRARGQRFVFKKEAEGSLSRLSEEEGAMVRAFQAGATIGEIACGLSEGRKTRLFYFLLLTNVLAPVAAPASFPPQRSPVPPPPESASRLPRSESRLPSPPPASTRTPAAPFSSPPRRPDSTASMRIPQPPDSSPAPRISEAPSQRSIYVTPTPGSVQIPSFRVPPTLDAPEAPPASARRPASAPPSQPAGPGSDRRAQILEMAENLDKLDHFGVLSLPKSANSDEVRDQFYKLSRTFHPDKLPADLKDLEEICSRIASRLGEAHAVLSDPHRRAAHVAELVRAQAAVPTPASNVLRENAKITIQKALKALPRSYAEAVELADRARATDDGKSPLVAVVAAWIVANHPAQQADTDLRVALKTFDTLVKDHPDFADAYYYRAQIHKRLRQGPAALKDLKATLDCHADHTDASRELRLFRMRTDGGMPADEALGIPKR
;
A
#
# COMPACT_ATOMS: atom_id res chain seq x y z
N MET A 1 -19.20 -7.82 -1.00
CA MET A 1 -18.33 -8.91 -0.52
C MET A 1 -18.89 -9.55 0.74
N ARG A 2 -18.94 -8.83 1.88
CA ARG A 2 -19.49 -9.29 3.19
C ARG A 2 -20.79 -10.12 3.10
N GLY A 3 -21.86 -9.58 2.48
CA GLY A 3 -23.15 -10.29 2.35
C GLY A 3 -23.15 -11.55 1.47
N ARG A 4 -22.09 -11.78 0.68
CA ARG A 4 -21.88 -13.03 -0.09
C ARG A 4 -20.81 -13.95 0.55
N LYS A 5 -20.33 -13.60 1.77
CA LYS A 5 -19.27 -14.32 2.52
C LYS A 5 -18.04 -14.70 1.68
N LEU A 6 -17.63 -13.81 0.76
CA LEU A 6 -16.52 -14.11 -0.16
C LEU A 6 -15.19 -14.20 0.57
N THR A 7 -14.38 -15.18 0.18
CA THR A 7 -12.98 -15.37 0.60
C THR A 7 -12.06 -15.02 -0.58
N GLY A 8 -10.96 -14.31 -0.33
CA GLY A 8 -10.02 -13.86 -1.36
C GLY A 8 -9.40 -12.50 -1.04
N SER A 9 -8.50 -12.03 -1.89
CA SER A 9 -7.77 -10.78 -1.67
C SER A 9 -8.37 -9.60 -2.43
N LEU A 10 -8.54 -8.48 -1.72
CA LEU A 10 -8.86 -7.17 -2.28
C LEU A 10 -7.57 -6.35 -2.39
N VAL A 11 -7.27 -5.86 -3.59
CA VAL A 11 -6.04 -5.11 -3.90
C VAL A 11 -6.44 -3.74 -4.41
N PHE A 12 -5.96 -2.68 -3.76
CA PHE A 12 -6.15 -1.29 -4.15
C PHE A 12 -4.89 -0.78 -4.81
N ALA A 13 -4.93 -0.45 -6.10
CA ALA A 13 -3.79 0.02 -6.88
C ALA A 13 -4.25 1.11 -7.86
N ASP A 14 -3.48 2.18 -8.00
CA ASP A 14 -3.67 3.09 -9.14
C ASP A 14 -3.18 2.35 -10.41
N PRO A 15 -3.90 2.38 -11.54
CA PRO A 15 -3.47 1.76 -12.80
C PRO A 15 -2.06 2.17 -13.26
N ASN A 16 -1.58 3.34 -12.84
CA ASN A 16 -0.25 3.87 -13.15
C ASN A 16 0.78 3.66 -12.02
N ALA A 17 0.42 2.96 -10.94
CA ALA A 17 1.32 2.69 -9.81
C ALA A 17 1.73 1.21 -9.76
N GLU A 18 3.03 0.96 -9.73
CA GLU A 18 3.63 -0.40 -9.73
C GLU A 18 3.39 -1.19 -8.42
N ARG A 19 2.76 -0.58 -7.42
CA ARG A 19 2.43 -1.23 -6.14
C ARG A 19 1.04 -0.84 -5.65
N ALA A 20 0.37 -1.81 -5.06
CA ALA A 20 -0.88 -1.59 -4.34
C ALA A 20 -0.68 -0.64 -3.14
N PHE A 21 -1.58 0.33 -3.00
CA PHE A 21 -1.73 1.17 -1.80
C PHE A 21 -2.09 0.33 -0.58
N ALA A 22 -2.96 -0.67 -0.79
CA ALA A 22 -3.34 -1.62 0.23
C ALA A 22 -3.76 -2.96 -0.38
N GLU A 23 -3.51 -4.01 0.39
CA GLU A 23 -3.94 -5.38 0.11
C GLU A 23 -4.64 -5.89 1.38
N ILE A 24 -5.77 -6.56 1.19
CA ILE A 24 -6.59 -7.09 2.26
C ILE A 24 -6.89 -8.54 1.93
N PHE A 25 -6.63 -9.46 2.84
CA PHE A 25 -7.17 -10.82 2.73
C PHE A 25 -8.50 -10.90 3.49
N LEU A 26 -9.56 -11.26 2.76
CA LEU A 26 -10.89 -11.50 3.29
C LEU A 26 -11.11 -13.01 3.46
N GLU A 27 -11.62 -13.38 4.63
CA GLU A 27 -12.01 -14.75 4.98
C GLU A 27 -13.49 -14.72 5.38
N SER A 28 -14.33 -15.46 4.66
CA SER A 28 -15.80 -15.48 4.86
C SER A 28 -16.45 -14.08 4.90
N GLY A 29 -15.88 -13.10 4.17
CA GLY A 29 -16.34 -11.72 4.14
C GLY A 29 -15.91 -10.82 5.32
N ARG A 30 -15.01 -11.28 6.20
CA ARG A 30 -14.33 -10.50 7.26
C ARG A 30 -12.85 -10.34 6.94
N VAL A 31 -12.17 -9.35 7.53
CA VAL A 31 -10.74 -9.08 7.28
C VAL A 31 -9.87 -9.95 8.18
N ARG A 32 -9.01 -10.76 7.57
CA ARG A 32 -8.03 -11.61 8.28
C ARG A 32 -6.62 -11.02 8.27
N LYS A 33 -6.22 -10.34 7.19
CA LYS A 33 -4.92 -9.65 7.07
C LYS A 33 -5.09 -8.33 6.31
N ILE A 34 -4.27 -7.33 6.64
CA ILE A 34 -4.21 -6.06 5.90
C ILE A 34 -2.78 -5.49 5.86
N ARG A 35 -2.27 -5.32 4.64
CA ARG A 35 -1.04 -4.61 4.31
C ARG A 35 -1.41 -3.28 3.68
N SER A 36 -0.82 -2.19 4.16
CA SER A 36 -1.07 -0.84 3.66
C SER A 36 0.22 -0.02 3.77
N GLN A 37 0.41 0.95 2.89
CA GLN A 37 1.61 1.80 2.91
C GLN A 37 1.63 2.83 4.05
N GLN A 38 0.48 3.07 4.70
CA GLN A 38 0.32 4.09 5.75
C GLN A 38 0.69 3.60 7.16
N PRO A 39 1.28 4.49 8.00
CA PRO A 39 1.87 4.14 9.29
C PRO A 39 0.83 3.96 10.40
N ALA A 40 0.23 2.77 10.47
CA ALA A 40 -0.39 2.27 11.70
C ALA A 40 0.52 1.17 12.28
N TYR A 41 1.49 1.56 13.11
CA TYR A 41 2.43 0.64 13.75
C TYR A 41 1.85 0.10 15.05
N LEU A 42 2.08 -1.19 15.34
CA LEU A 42 1.49 -1.84 16.52
C LEU A 42 1.94 -1.18 17.83
N GLY A 43 3.21 -0.78 17.94
CA GLY A 43 3.74 -0.09 19.13
C GLY A 43 3.03 1.24 19.41
N SER A 44 2.86 2.10 18.40
CA SER A 44 2.18 3.39 18.59
C SER A 44 0.70 3.19 18.90
N VAL A 45 0.02 2.25 18.25
CA VAL A 45 -1.39 1.91 18.55
C VAL A 45 -1.55 1.42 19.99
N LEU A 46 -0.67 0.54 20.47
CA LEU A 46 -0.73 0.05 21.86
C LEU A 46 -0.44 1.17 22.88
N TYR A 47 0.51 2.07 22.58
CA TYR A 47 0.83 3.22 23.42
C TYR A 47 -0.35 4.21 23.51
N GLU A 48 -0.96 4.57 22.37
CA GLU A 48 -2.13 5.46 22.32
C GLU A 48 -3.37 4.87 23.03
N LEU A 49 -3.50 3.55 23.06
CA LEU A 49 -4.54 2.85 23.82
C LEU A 49 -4.23 2.74 25.33
N GLY A 50 -3.09 3.24 25.79
CA GLY A 50 -2.63 3.13 27.18
C GLY A 50 -2.28 1.70 27.61
N LEU A 51 -1.99 0.81 26.64
CA LEU A 51 -1.72 -0.61 26.87
C LEU A 51 -0.23 -0.93 27.06
N ILE A 52 0.66 -0.01 26.65
CA ILE A 52 2.10 -0.02 26.93
C ILE A 52 2.57 1.41 27.23
N ASP A 53 3.69 1.55 27.92
CA ASP A 53 4.37 2.84 28.12
C ASP A 53 5.37 3.17 26.98
N VAL A 54 5.93 4.39 27.04
CA VAL A 54 6.93 4.88 26.07
C VAL A 54 8.20 4.01 26.10
N GLU A 55 8.57 3.47 27.27
CA GLU A 55 9.81 2.69 27.42
C GLU A 55 9.69 1.30 26.78
N ALA A 56 8.59 0.61 27.00
CA ALA A 56 8.25 -0.65 26.33
C ALA A 56 8.09 -0.45 24.82
N MET A 57 7.47 0.65 24.38
CA MET A 57 7.40 1.00 22.96
C MET A 57 8.81 1.16 22.36
N ASN A 58 9.66 2.00 22.96
CA ASN A 58 11.02 2.26 22.45
C ASN A 58 11.92 1.02 22.46
N ARG A 59 11.87 0.22 23.53
CA ARG A 59 12.58 -1.08 23.60
C ARG A 59 12.13 -2.02 22.49
N SER A 60 10.81 -2.10 22.23
CA SER A 60 10.29 -2.95 21.15
C SER A 60 10.74 -2.49 19.76
N LEU A 61 10.78 -1.19 19.49
CA LEU A 61 11.24 -0.64 18.21
C LEU A 61 12.72 -0.96 17.96
N LEU A 62 13.58 -0.78 18.98
CA LEU A 62 15.01 -1.07 18.90
C LEU A 62 15.25 -2.57 18.64
N GLN A 63 14.54 -3.45 19.35
CA GLN A 63 14.68 -4.90 19.19
C GLN A 63 14.10 -5.41 17.87
N VAL A 64 13.01 -4.83 17.35
CA VAL A 64 12.48 -5.11 16.00
C VAL A 64 13.51 -4.72 14.93
N ALA A 65 14.16 -3.55 15.05
CA ALA A 65 15.19 -3.12 14.12
C ALA A 65 16.43 -4.05 14.09
N GLN A 66 16.85 -4.55 15.27
CA GLN A 66 18.00 -5.45 15.40
C GLN A 66 17.71 -6.90 14.94
N SER A 67 16.55 -7.45 15.33
CA SER A 67 16.23 -8.87 15.13
C SER A 67 15.40 -9.18 13.88
N LYS A 68 14.82 -8.16 13.24
CA LYS A 68 13.78 -8.28 12.20
C LYS A 68 12.53 -9.08 12.64
N ALA A 69 12.36 -9.33 13.94
CA ALA A 69 11.19 -10.01 14.48
C ALA A 69 9.93 -9.13 14.41
N LEU A 70 8.75 -9.75 14.44
CA LEU A 70 7.48 -9.03 14.47
C LEU A 70 7.28 -8.33 15.82
N ALA A 71 6.85 -7.06 15.81
CA ALA A 71 6.67 -6.25 17.02
C ALA A 71 5.79 -6.92 18.09
N GLY A 72 4.73 -7.63 17.70
CA GLY A 72 3.87 -8.36 18.63
C GLY A 72 4.53 -9.57 19.29
N VAL A 73 5.52 -10.20 18.62
CA VAL A 73 6.34 -11.28 19.20
C VAL A 73 7.34 -10.69 20.19
N VAL A 74 7.97 -9.57 19.85
CA VAL A 74 8.89 -8.84 20.74
C VAL A 74 8.20 -8.38 22.01
N LEU A 75 7.05 -7.70 21.91
CA LEU A 75 6.30 -7.18 23.06
C LEU A 75 5.73 -8.28 23.97
N ARG A 76 5.36 -9.44 23.43
CA ARG A 76 5.00 -10.62 24.25
C ARG A 76 6.22 -11.27 24.88
N GLY A 77 7.33 -11.39 24.14
CA GLY A 77 8.57 -11.98 24.62
C GLY A 77 9.24 -11.17 25.75
N SER A 78 9.05 -9.85 25.75
CA SER A 78 9.50 -8.97 26.85
C SER A 78 8.53 -8.90 28.03
N GLY A 79 7.39 -9.60 27.98
CA GLY A 79 6.35 -9.55 29.02
C GLY A 79 5.57 -8.23 29.08
N ALA A 80 5.73 -7.33 28.11
CA ALA A 80 5.08 -6.02 28.10
C ALA A 80 3.58 -6.08 27.76
N ILE A 81 3.13 -7.11 27.03
CA ILE A 81 1.72 -7.37 26.73
C ILE A 81 1.39 -8.86 26.80
N ASP A 82 0.14 -9.17 27.13
CA ASP A 82 -0.42 -10.53 27.04
C ASP A 82 -1.06 -10.80 25.67
N ALA A 83 -1.63 -12.00 25.50
CA ALA A 83 -2.28 -12.38 24.25
C ALA A 83 -3.57 -11.58 23.99
N ALA A 84 -4.36 -11.25 25.02
CA ALA A 84 -5.60 -10.47 24.85
C ALA A 84 -5.31 -9.02 24.44
N THR A 85 -4.30 -8.41 25.06
CA THR A 85 -3.81 -7.06 24.73
C THR A 85 -3.25 -7.00 23.31
N LEU A 86 -2.50 -8.03 22.87
CA LEU A 86 -2.05 -8.14 21.49
C LEU A 86 -3.23 -8.23 20.50
N GLN A 87 -4.25 -9.05 20.78
CA GLN A 87 -5.44 -9.14 19.92
C GLN A 87 -6.21 -7.81 19.83
N ARG A 88 -6.35 -7.07 20.95
CA ARG A 88 -6.95 -5.73 20.98
C ARG A 88 -6.14 -4.73 20.13
N GLY A 89 -4.81 -4.69 20.31
CA GLY A 89 -3.93 -3.80 19.55
C GLY A 89 -3.91 -4.10 18.05
N LEU A 90 -3.85 -5.38 17.66
CA LEU A 90 -3.95 -5.80 16.26
C LEU A 90 -5.32 -5.44 15.66
N THR A 91 -6.41 -5.61 16.40
CA THR A 91 -7.76 -5.24 15.94
C THR A 91 -7.82 -3.75 15.63
N GLU A 92 -7.43 -2.87 16.57
CA GLU A 92 -7.43 -1.42 16.36
C GLU A 92 -6.46 -1.01 15.24
N GLN A 93 -5.29 -1.66 15.12
CA GLN A 93 -4.35 -1.44 14.02
C GLN A 93 -5.00 -1.74 12.65
N MET A 94 -5.72 -2.86 12.53
CA MET A 94 -6.42 -3.23 11.31
C MET A 94 -7.55 -2.24 10.98
N GLU A 95 -8.30 -1.80 11.98
CA GLU A 95 -9.41 -0.84 11.81
C GLU A 95 -8.93 0.56 11.40
N ARG A 96 -7.82 1.05 11.96
CA ARG A 96 -7.15 2.29 11.51
C ARG A 96 -6.68 2.21 10.07
N LYS A 97 -6.13 1.07 9.67
CA LYS A 97 -5.73 0.84 8.27
C LYS A 97 -6.95 0.83 7.34
N LEU A 98 -8.04 0.15 7.73
CA LEU A 98 -9.28 0.10 6.95
C LEU A 98 -9.95 1.47 6.82
N GLU A 99 -9.97 2.26 7.89
CA GLU A 99 -10.47 3.64 7.91
C GLU A 99 -9.72 4.51 6.90
N HIS A 100 -8.38 4.43 6.87
CA HIS A 100 -7.59 5.21 5.93
C HIS A 100 -7.95 4.91 4.46
N LEU A 101 -8.35 3.68 4.12
CA LEU A 101 -8.73 3.33 2.74
C LEU A 101 -9.97 4.09 2.23
N ILE A 102 -10.79 4.62 3.13
CA ILE A 102 -12.00 5.40 2.80
C ILE A 102 -11.65 6.83 2.41
N SER A 103 -10.49 7.33 2.85
CA SER A 103 -9.93 8.63 2.46
C SER A 103 -9.10 8.58 1.16
N LEU A 104 -8.94 7.40 0.53
CA LEU A 104 -8.21 7.29 -0.73
C LEU A 104 -8.93 8.00 -1.88
N PRO A 105 -8.17 8.67 -2.79
CA PRO A 105 -8.74 9.27 -3.98
C PRO A 105 -9.49 8.27 -4.87
N ARG A 106 -10.55 8.74 -5.55
CA ARG A 106 -11.35 7.93 -6.48
C ARG A 106 -10.60 7.46 -7.73
N SER A 107 -9.39 7.96 -7.97
CA SER A 107 -8.49 7.47 -9.03
C SER A 107 -7.83 6.12 -8.70
N VAL A 108 -7.81 5.72 -7.43
CA VAL A 108 -7.28 4.42 -7.01
C VAL A 108 -8.25 3.32 -7.46
N ALA A 109 -7.83 2.51 -8.42
CA ALA A 109 -8.58 1.34 -8.84
C ALA A 109 -8.48 0.22 -7.79
N TRP A 110 -9.37 -0.76 -7.89
CA TRP A 110 -9.34 -1.93 -7.02
C TRP A 110 -9.70 -3.20 -7.80
N SER A 111 -9.11 -4.32 -7.41
CA SER A 111 -9.37 -5.65 -7.96
C SER A 111 -9.62 -6.64 -6.83
N PHE A 112 -10.44 -7.66 -7.09
CA PHE A 112 -10.73 -8.73 -6.13
C PHE A 112 -10.36 -10.09 -6.73
N HIS A 113 -9.51 -10.82 -6.01
CA HIS A 113 -8.97 -12.13 -6.40
C HIS A 113 -9.60 -13.21 -5.51
N THR A 114 -10.70 -13.80 -5.96
CA THR A 114 -11.43 -14.86 -5.26
C THR A 114 -10.51 -16.05 -4.94
N GLY A 115 -10.53 -16.53 -3.69
CA GLY A 115 -9.80 -17.72 -3.27
C GLY A 115 -8.27 -17.57 -3.11
N VAL A 116 -7.70 -16.40 -3.43
CA VAL A 116 -6.25 -16.14 -3.32
C VAL A 116 -5.95 -15.37 -2.02
N ASP A 117 -4.90 -15.74 -1.29
CA ASP A 117 -4.30 -14.92 -0.22
C ASP A 117 -2.97 -14.31 -0.71
N VAL A 118 -3.01 -13.06 -1.19
CA VAL A 118 -1.79 -12.32 -1.59
C VAL A 118 -0.88 -11.97 -0.40
N LEU A 119 -1.36 -12.18 0.83
CA LEU A 119 -0.68 -11.93 2.09
C LEU A 119 -0.26 -13.23 2.80
N GLN A 120 -0.15 -14.36 2.07
CA GLN A 120 0.18 -15.67 2.66
C GLN A 120 1.43 -15.62 3.56
N GLY A 121 2.51 -14.99 3.10
CA GLY A 121 3.76 -14.80 3.86
C GLY A 121 3.85 -13.50 4.68
N PHE A 122 2.75 -12.79 4.93
CA PHE A 122 2.75 -11.50 5.61
C PHE A 122 2.13 -11.55 7.01
N GLY A 123 2.92 -11.17 8.03
CA GLY A 123 2.52 -11.14 9.43
C GLY A 123 2.63 -12.50 10.14
N GLY A 124 2.07 -12.60 11.34
CA GLY A 124 2.00 -13.87 12.10
C GLY A 124 0.78 -14.72 11.71
N ALA A 125 0.65 -15.90 12.31
CA ALA A 125 -0.54 -16.75 12.14
C ALA A 125 -1.78 -16.18 12.87
N ASP A 126 -1.56 -15.56 14.03
CA ASP A 126 -2.60 -15.21 15.02
C ASP A 126 -3.21 -13.81 14.83
N TRP A 127 -3.62 -13.46 13.61
CA TRP A 127 -4.38 -12.22 13.39
C TRP A 127 -5.83 -12.34 13.91
N PRO A 128 -6.43 -11.26 14.46
CA PRO A 128 -7.85 -11.22 14.73
C PRO A 128 -8.66 -11.21 13.42
N LEU A 129 -9.88 -11.77 13.47
CA LEU A 129 -10.83 -11.72 12.34
C LEU A 129 -11.76 -10.51 12.51
N VAL A 130 -11.45 -9.42 11.82
CA VAL A 130 -12.06 -8.09 12.03
C VAL A 130 -13.23 -7.85 11.09
N ASP A 131 -14.33 -7.29 11.61
CA ASP A 131 -15.46 -6.87 10.78
C ASP A 131 -15.22 -5.47 10.21
N CYS A 132 -15.40 -5.30 8.90
CA CYS A 132 -15.18 -4.02 8.24
C CYS A 132 -16.14 -2.92 8.72
N LEU A 133 -17.33 -3.26 9.21
CA LEU A 133 -18.41 -2.28 9.40
C LEU A 133 -18.04 -1.14 10.35
N GLY A 134 -17.39 -1.43 11.47
CA GLY A 134 -16.99 -0.41 12.44
C GLY A 134 -15.99 0.59 11.84
N ALA A 135 -14.96 0.09 11.17
CA ALA A 135 -13.97 0.93 10.49
C ALA A 135 -14.58 1.73 9.31
N VAL A 136 -15.50 1.11 8.55
CA VAL A 136 -16.22 1.78 7.47
C VAL A 136 -17.11 2.90 7.98
N TRP A 137 -17.82 2.70 9.09
CA TRP A 137 -18.59 3.78 9.71
C TRP A 137 -17.69 4.91 10.23
N ARG A 138 -16.59 4.57 10.92
CA ARG A 138 -15.65 5.53 11.49
C ARG A 138 -15.09 6.50 10.43
N GLY A 139 -14.63 5.97 9.29
CA GLY A 139 -14.14 6.80 8.18
C GLY A 139 -15.23 7.49 7.36
N LEU A 140 -16.46 6.94 7.29
CA LEU A 140 -17.58 7.63 6.63
C LEU A 140 -18.06 8.86 7.40
N ARG A 141 -17.99 8.83 8.74
CA ARG A 141 -18.39 9.94 9.62
C ARG A 141 -17.65 11.24 9.28
N GLU A 142 -16.33 11.14 9.09
CA GLU A 142 -15.44 12.25 8.74
C GLU A 142 -15.16 12.36 7.23
N SER A 143 -15.92 11.67 6.38
CA SER A 143 -15.61 11.59 4.95
C SER A 143 -15.73 12.94 4.22
N PRO A 144 -14.74 13.32 3.40
CA PRO A 144 -14.78 14.54 2.59
C PRO A 144 -15.73 14.45 1.39
N TYR A 145 -16.25 13.26 1.05
CA TYR A 145 -17.06 13.04 -0.15
C TYR A 145 -18.57 13.26 0.07
N PHE A 146 -18.95 14.25 0.89
CA PHE A 146 -20.32 14.47 1.33
C PHE A 146 -21.30 14.67 0.16
N ASP A 147 -20.96 15.50 -0.84
CA ASP A 147 -21.86 15.80 -1.97
C ASP A 147 -22.25 14.55 -2.76
N ALA A 148 -21.30 13.62 -2.93
CA ALA A 148 -21.55 12.37 -3.62
C ALA A 148 -22.35 11.36 -2.77
N ILE A 149 -22.21 11.42 -1.44
CA ILE A 149 -23.05 10.69 -0.48
C ILE A 149 -24.49 11.23 -0.56
N GLU A 150 -24.67 12.55 -0.55
CA GLU A 150 -26.00 13.18 -0.67
C GLU A 150 -26.65 12.89 -2.04
N ALA A 151 -25.89 12.96 -3.13
CA ALA A 151 -26.39 12.61 -4.47
C ALA A 151 -26.83 11.13 -4.57
N ALA A 152 -26.13 10.21 -3.89
CA ALA A 152 -26.53 8.81 -3.81
C ALA A 152 -27.79 8.62 -2.94
N VAL A 153 -27.86 9.29 -1.78
CA VAL A 153 -29.00 9.24 -0.84
C VAL A 153 -30.26 9.87 -1.42
N SER A 154 -30.13 10.91 -2.24
CA SER A 154 -31.28 11.67 -2.79
C SER A 154 -32.29 10.79 -3.53
N ARG A 155 -31.82 9.75 -4.24
CA ARG A 155 -32.71 8.78 -4.92
C ARG A 155 -33.51 7.89 -3.96
N ALA A 156 -33.04 7.72 -2.72
CA ALA A 156 -33.65 6.88 -1.69
C ALA A 156 -34.41 7.68 -0.61
N ARG A 157 -34.33 9.01 -0.59
CA ARG A 157 -34.96 9.87 0.45
C ARG A 157 -36.46 9.61 0.64
N GLY A 158 -37.19 9.36 -0.45
CA GLY A 158 -38.63 9.08 -0.43
C GLY A 158 -39.03 7.61 -0.27
N GLN A 159 -38.06 6.69 -0.15
CA GLN A 159 -38.35 5.26 0.05
C GLN A 159 -38.36 4.92 1.55
N ARG A 160 -39.27 4.02 1.94
CA ARG A 160 -39.34 3.47 3.30
C ARG A 160 -38.43 2.25 3.43
N PHE A 161 -37.75 2.14 4.56
CA PHE A 161 -36.79 1.07 4.81
C PHE A 161 -37.04 0.38 6.14
N VAL A 162 -36.83 -0.94 6.18
CA VAL A 162 -36.84 -1.75 7.40
C VAL A 162 -35.47 -2.38 7.65
N PHE A 163 -35.07 -2.40 8.92
CA PHE A 163 -33.82 -3.01 9.37
C PHE A 163 -33.89 -4.55 9.39
N LYS A 164 -32.88 -5.24 8.84
CA LYS A 164 -32.77 -6.70 8.88
C LYS A 164 -32.19 -7.16 10.22
N LYS A 165 -32.97 -7.89 11.03
CA LYS A 165 -32.56 -8.40 12.37
C LYS A 165 -31.20 -9.12 12.38
N GLU A 166 -30.84 -9.80 11.29
CA GLU A 166 -29.56 -10.50 11.10
C GLU A 166 -28.31 -9.61 11.27
N ALA A 167 -28.46 -8.28 11.24
CA ALA A 167 -27.36 -7.32 11.32
C ALA A 167 -27.10 -6.72 12.72
N GLU A 168 -27.96 -6.96 13.72
CA GLU A 168 -27.91 -6.30 15.04
C GLU A 168 -26.54 -6.39 15.72
N GLY A 169 -25.93 -7.59 15.75
CA GLY A 169 -24.61 -7.80 16.37
C GLY A 169 -23.42 -7.12 15.67
N SER A 170 -23.62 -6.52 14.49
CA SER A 170 -22.54 -5.93 13.67
C SER A 170 -22.35 -4.43 13.89
N LEU A 171 -23.22 -3.78 14.67
CA LEU A 171 -23.31 -2.32 14.83
C LEU A 171 -23.04 -1.86 16.28
N SER A 172 -22.36 -2.68 17.09
CA SER A 172 -22.07 -2.45 18.51
C SER A 172 -21.18 -1.24 18.84
N ARG A 173 -20.77 -0.45 17.83
CA ARG A 173 -19.96 0.77 17.95
C ARG A 173 -20.70 2.06 17.59
N LEU A 174 -22.01 1.99 17.31
CA LEU A 174 -22.84 3.18 17.12
C LEU A 174 -23.05 3.92 18.45
N SER A 175 -23.14 5.25 18.41
CA SER A 175 -23.57 6.03 19.59
C SER A 175 -25.04 5.77 19.92
N GLU A 176 -25.50 6.19 21.11
CA GLU A 176 -26.91 6.06 21.51
C GLU A 176 -27.87 6.76 20.53
N GLU A 177 -27.49 7.93 20.02
CA GLU A 177 -28.22 8.70 19.00
C GLU A 177 -28.24 7.99 17.63
N GLU A 178 -27.12 7.40 17.22
CA GLU A 178 -27.01 6.60 15.99
C GLU A 178 -27.85 5.31 16.10
N GLY A 179 -27.85 4.67 17.27
CA GLY A 179 -28.72 3.54 17.61
C GLY A 179 -30.20 3.92 17.68
N ALA A 180 -30.56 5.17 18.02
CA ALA A 180 -31.93 5.65 17.93
C ALA A 180 -32.41 5.76 16.47
N MET A 181 -31.56 6.26 15.57
CA MET A 181 -31.86 6.28 14.12
C MET A 181 -32.01 4.87 13.53
N VAL A 182 -31.15 3.92 13.94
CA VAL A 182 -31.29 2.51 13.53
C VAL A 182 -32.59 1.88 14.03
N ARG A 183 -32.98 2.13 15.29
CA ARG A 183 -34.26 1.67 15.85
C ARG A 183 -35.46 2.28 15.14
N ALA A 184 -35.41 3.54 14.71
CA ALA A 184 -36.49 4.17 13.95
C ALA A 184 -36.75 3.47 12.60
N PHE A 185 -35.73 2.93 11.94
CA PHE A 185 -35.91 2.10 10.75
C PHE A 185 -36.55 0.72 11.05
N GLN A 186 -36.55 0.21 12.28
CA GLN A 186 -37.29 -1.03 12.59
C GLN A 186 -38.81 -0.87 12.40
N ALA A 187 -39.33 0.37 12.45
CA ALA A 187 -40.74 0.70 12.25
C ALA A 187 -41.14 1.04 10.79
N GLY A 188 -40.21 0.98 9.83
CA GLY A 188 -40.53 1.22 8.40
C GLY A 188 -40.68 2.69 8.01
N ALA A 189 -39.75 3.54 8.48
CA ALA A 189 -39.72 4.97 8.20
C ALA A 189 -38.92 5.35 6.93
N THR A 190 -39.18 6.55 6.40
CA THR A 190 -38.26 7.28 5.50
C THR A 190 -37.21 8.04 6.30
N ILE A 191 -36.08 8.44 5.68
CA ILE A 191 -35.06 9.25 6.36
C ILE A 191 -35.61 10.60 6.89
N GLY A 192 -36.54 11.22 6.17
CA GLY A 192 -37.12 12.52 6.56
C GLY A 192 -38.10 12.46 7.72
N GLU A 193 -38.72 11.29 7.98
CA GLU A 193 -39.62 11.07 9.12
C GLU A 193 -38.85 10.81 10.43
N ILE A 194 -37.54 10.55 10.37
CA ILE A 194 -36.75 10.16 11.56
C ILE A 194 -36.26 11.38 12.35
N ALA A 195 -36.99 11.68 13.42
CA ALA A 195 -36.53 12.54 14.49
C ALA A 195 -35.42 11.83 15.30
N CYS A 196 -34.19 12.34 15.19
CA CYS A 196 -33.06 11.98 16.05
C CYS A 196 -32.14 13.20 16.23
N GLY A 197 -31.37 13.25 17.32
CA GLY A 197 -30.51 14.39 17.69
C GLY A 197 -29.29 14.62 16.80
N LEU A 198 -29.04 13.73 15.83
CA LEU A 198 -27.95 13.87 14.87
C LEU A 198 -28.17 15.07 13.93
N SER A 199 -27.09 15.74 13.52
CA SER A 199 -27.16 16.74 12.45
C SER A 199 -27.54 16.10 11.11
N GLU A 200 -28.22 16.84 10.22
CA GLU A 200 -28.69 16.33 8.91
C GLU A 200 -27.58 15.71 8.06
N GLY A 201 -26.37 16.29 8.11
CA GLY A 201 -25.19 15.71 7.46
C GLY A 201 -24.74 14.37 8.07
N ARG A 202 -24.91 14.16 9.38
CA ARG A 202 -24.58 12.89 10.06
C ARG A 202 -25.70 11.85 9.84
N LYS A 203 -26.97 12.25 9.84
CA LYS A 203 -28.11 11.40 9.41
C LYS A 203 -27.91 10.89 7.99
N THR A 204 -27.58 11.79 7.06
CA THR A 204 -27.36 11.45 5.64
C THR A 204 -26.21 10.45 5.46
N ARG A 205 -25.08 10.65 6.17
CA ARG A 205 -23.96 9.69 6.20
C ARG A 205 -24.35 8.33 6.80
N LEU A 206 -25.06 8.31 7.92
CA LEU A 206 -25.48 7.06 8.57
C LEU A 206 -26.45 6.27 7.70
N PHE A 207 -27.42 6.94 7.09
CA PHE A 207 -28.34 6.31 6.13
C PHE A 207 -27.60 5.73 4.92
N TYR A 208 -26.66 6.48 4.33
CA TYR A 208 -25.82 5.97 3.25
C TYR A 208 -25.02 4.72 3.65
N PHE A 209 -24.43 4.71 4.84
CA PHE A 209 -23.72 3.54 5.38
C PHE A 209 -24.66 2.32 5.54
N LEU A 210 -25.86 2.51 6.09
CA LEU A 210 -26.85 1.44 6.27
C LEU A 210 -27.39 0.88 4.94
N LEU A 211 -27.50 1.72 3.90
CA LEU A 211 -27.83 1.31 2.53
C LEU A 211 -26.67 0.54 1.88
N LEU A 212 -25.44 1.08 1.92
CA LEU A 212 -24.25 0.48 1.31
C LEU A 212 -23.89 -0.89 1.92
N THR A 213 -24.15 -1.06 3.21
CA THR A 213 -23.98 -2.34 3.93
C THR A 213 -25.12 -3.34 3.68
N ASN A 214 -26.17 -2.95 2.95
CA ASN A 214 -27.38 -3.74 2.67
C ASN A 214 -28.06 -4.25 3.95
N VAL A 215 -27.99 -3.45 5.02
CA VAL A 215 -28.61 -3.74 6.32
C VAL A 215 -30.09 -3.31 6.33
N LEU A 216 -30.43 -2.30 5.54
CA LEU A 216 -31.79 -1.90 5.25
C LEU A 216 -32.37 -2.68 4.06
N ALA A 217 -33.66 -3.00 4.12
CA ALA A 217 -34.46 -3.49 3.01
C ALA A 217 -35.51 -2.43 2.62
N PRO A 218 -35.69 -2.11 1.34
CA PRO A 218 -36.79 -1.24 0.92
C PRO A 218 -38.12 -1.95 1.16
N VAL A 219 -39.10 -1.22 1.69
CA VAL A 219 -40.47 -1.69 1.86
C VAL A 219 -41.34 -0.92 0.88
N ALA A 220 -42.06 -1.64 0.02
CA ALA A 220 -43.08 -1.03 -0.83
C ALA A 220 -44.06 -0.28 0.07
N ALA A 221 -44.38 0.97 -0.29
CA ALA A 221 -45.37 1.74 0.45
C ALA A 221 -46.65 0.89 0.57
N PRO A 222 -47.24 0.75 1.78
CA PRO A 222 -48.51 0.04 1.89
C PRO A 222 -49.48 0.71 0.92
N ALA A 223 -50.08 -0.09 0.03
CA ALA A 223 -51.02 0.42 -0.95
C ALA A 223 -52.03 1.29 -0.21
N SER A 224 -52.19 2.54 -0.66
CA SER A 224 -53.08 3.50 -0.02
C SER A 224 -54.51 3.00 -0.12
N PHE A 225 -54.94 2.24 0.88
CA PHE A 225 -56.34 1.90 1.06
C PHE A 225 -57.12 3.22 1.07
N PRO A 226 -58.19 3.36 0.28
CA PRO A 226 -59.01 4.55 0.32
C PRO A 226 -59.49 4.76 1.76
N PRO A 227 -59.48 6.01 2.28
CA PRO A 227 -59.74 6.26 3.68
C PRO A 227 -61.11 5.71 4.05
N GLN A 228 -61.15 4.71 4.94
CA GLN A 228 -62.40 4.29 5.54
C GLN A 228 -62.97 5.48 6.30
N ARG A 229 -64.19 5.88 5.91
CA ARG A 229 -64.93 6.92 6.63
C ARG A 229 -65.17 6.44 8.06
N SER A 230 -64.61 7.15 9.03
CA SER A 230 -64.97 6.98 10.45
C SER A 230 -66.50 7.09 10.60
N PRO A 231 -67.16 6.16 11.33
CA PRO A 231 -68.58 6.28 11.63
C PRO A 231 -68.86 7.55 12.45
N VAL A 232 -69.96 8.23 12.13
CA VAL A 232 -70.47 9.38 12.87
C VAL A 232 -71.06 8.89 14.21
N PRO A 233 -70.73 9.49 15.37
CA PRO A 233 -71.39 9.17 16.63
C PRO A 233 -72.79 9.83 16.70
N PRO A 234 -73.82 9.16 17.25
CA PRO A 234 -75.16 9.73 17.40
C PRO A 234 -75.25 10.76 18.55
N PRO A 235 -76.28 11.64 18.54
CA PRO A 235 -76.45 12.76 19.48
C PRO A 235 -76.99 12.35 20.87
N PRO A 236 -76.99 13.27 21.86
CA PRO A 236 -77.13 12.92 23.29
C PRO A 236 -78.57 12.98 23.82
N GLU A 237 -78.85 12.20 24.86
CA GLU A 237 -79.97 12.44 25.79
C GLU A 237 -79.51 12.47 27.25
N SER A 238 -80.27 13.21 28.07
CA SER A 238 -79.84 13.73 29.37
C SER A 238 -80.66 13.17 30.53
N ALA A 239 -80.02 12.84 31.67
CA ALA A 239 -80.70 12.66 32.95
C ALA A 239 -79.81 12.96 34.17
N SER A 240 -79.53 14.25 34.36
CA SER A 240 -79.36 15.00 35.62
C SER A 240 -79.51 14.27 36.97
N ARG A 241 -78.52 14.46 37.87
CA ARG A 241 -78.73 15.12 39.19
C ARG A 241 -77.41 15.63 39.82
N LEU A 242 -77.52 16.74 40.55
CA LEU A 242 -76.48 17.62 41.14
C LEU A 242 -76.36 17.37 42.68
N PRO A 243 -75.62 18.17 43.52
CA PRO A 243 -74.68 19.29 43.26
C PRO A 243 -73.35 19.33 44.09
N ARG A 244 -72.43 20.22 43.63
CA ARG A 244 -71.50 21.12 44.38
C ARG A 244 -70.43 20.58 45.35
N SER A 245 -69.17 20.91 45.01
CA SER A 245 -68.18 21.51 45.92
C SER A 245 -67.24 22.44 45.14
N GLU A 246 -66.90 23.60 45.70
CA GLU A 246 -66.09 24.64 45.03
C GLU A 246 -64.59 24.52 45.38
N SER A 247 -63.71 24.82 44.42
CA SER A 247 -62.27 25.09 44.64
C SER A 247 -61.74 26.06 43.59
N ARG A 248 -61.09 27.14 44.02
CA ARG A 248 -60.58 28.26 43.18
C ARG A 248 -59.04 28.32 43.18
N LEU A 249 -58.46 28.71 42.04
CA LEU A 249 -57.11 29.29 41.86
C LEU A 249 -57.05 30.70 42.53
N PRO A 250 -55.87 31.35 42.83
CA PRO A 250 -54.71 31.55 41.91
C PRO A 250 -53.29 31.79 42.54
N SER A 251 -52.38 32.37 41.75
CA SER A 251 -50.92 32.66 41.95
C SER A 251 -50.60 34.03 42.63
N PRO A 252 -49.40 34.67 42.40
CA PRO A 252 -48.09 34.61 43.09
C PRO A 252 -47.77 35.87 43.98
N PRO A 253 -46.54 36.05 44.54
CA PRO A 253 -45.90 37.40 44.56
C PRO A 253 -44.32 37.46 44.58
N PRO A 254 -43.69 38.66 44.45
CA PRO A 254 -42.22 38.87 44.48
C PRO A 254 -41.65 39.83 45.57
N ALA A 255 -40.31 39.72 45.80
CA ALA A 255 -39.28 40.71 46.21
C ALA A 255 -39.42 41.70 47.42
N SER A 256 -38.40 41.73 48.32
CA SER A 256 -37.65 42.96 48.73
C SER A 256 -36.46 42.75 49.73
N THR A 257 -35.45 43.63 49.57
CA THR A 257 -34.19 44.02 50.30
C THR A 257 -34.05 43.80 51.84
N ARG A 258 -32.88 43.91 52.55
CA ARG A 258 -31.65 44.75 52.37
C ARG A 258 -30.41 44.28 53.22
N THR A 259 -29.21 44.83 52.94
CA THR A 259 -27.80 44.61 53.43
C THR A 259 -27.43 45.26 54.81
N PRO A 260 -26.15 45.41 55.33
CA PRO A 260 -24.77 45.07 54.83
C PRO A 260 -23.72 44.48 55.85
N ALA A 261 -22.55 44.02 55.36
CA ALA A 261 -21.16 44.41 55.80
C ALA A 261 -20.06 43.37 55.37
N ALA A 262 -18.81 43.83 55.18
CA ALA A 262 -17.61 43.06 54.75
C ALA A 262 -16.47 43.24 55.81
N PRO A 263 -15.16 42.89 55.62
CA PRO A 263 -14.45 42.31 54.45
C PRO A 263 -13.32 41.27 54.78
N PHE A 264 -12.53 40.91 53.74
CA PHE A 264 -11.10 40.50 53.70
C PHE A 264 -10.63 39.04 53.50
N SER A 265 -9.68 38.95 52.54
CA SER A 265 -8.48 38.09 52.45
C SER A 265 -8.52 36.72 51.74
N SER A 266 -7.54 36.56 50.84
CA SER A 266 -7.19 35.35 50.07
C SER A 266 -5.94 34.65 50.68
N PRO A 267 -5.27 33.70 49.99
CA PRO A 267 -5.07 32.30 50.40
C PRO A 267 -3.72 32.02 51.14
N PRO A 268 -3.42 30.75 51.49
CA PRO A 268 -2.16 30.18 50.95
C PRO A 268 -2.06 28.63 50.73
N ARG A 269 -1.22 28.30 49.72
CA ARG A 269 -0.15 27.27 49.57
C ARG A 269 -0.17 25.85 50.20
N ARG A 270 0.53 24.97 49.44
CA ARG A 270 1.10 23.63 49.73
C ARG A 270 1.73 23.44 51.12
N PRO A 271 1.96 22.17 51.51
CA PRO A 271 3.19 21.72 52.17
C PRO A 271 4.12 20.94 51.23
N ASP A 272 5.42 21.28 51.24
CA ASP A 272 6.51 20.37 50.89
C ASP A 272 7.08 19.79 52.20
N SER A 273 7.48 18.51 52.24
CA SER A 273 8.37 18.04 53.32
C SER A 273 9.20 16.81 52.95
N THR A 274 10.49 17.00 53.14
CA THR A 274 11.62 16.11 52.86
C THR A 274 11.69 14.90 53.79
N ALA A 275 12.14 13.76 53.25
CA ALA A 275 12.84 12.74 54.04
C ALA A 275 13.92 12.07 53.16
N SER A 276 15.14 11.96 53.68
CA SER A 276 16.32 11.50 52.92
C SER A 276 16.69 10.04 53.20
N MET A 277 17.29 9.40 52.19
CA MET A 277 18.16 8.21 52.24
C MET A 277 17.70 6.94 52.97
N ARG A 278 17.57 5.84 52.20
CA ARG A 278 18.41 4.65 52.44
C ARG A 278 18.61 3.82 51.16
N ILE A 279 19.87 3.48 50.88
CA ILE A 279 20.29 2.57 49.81
C ILE A 279 20.41 1.16 50.38
N PRO A 280 19.85 0.12 49.71
CA PRO A 280 20.29 -1.26 49.87
C PRO A 280 21.23 -1.65 48.71
N GLN A 281 22.40 -2.21 49.03
CA GLN A 281 23.29 -2.85 48.06
C GLN A 281 22.76 -4.24 47.65
N PRO A 282 23.12 -4.75 46.45
CA PRO A 282 22.87 -6.14 46.08
C PRO A 282 23.88 -7.10 46.72
N PRO A 283 23.51 -8.36 47.00
CA PRO A 283 24.47 -9.41 47.35
C PRO A 283 25.09 -10.04 46.09
N ASP A 284 26.41 -10.08 46.04
CA ASP A 284 27.19 -10.93 45.12
C ASP A 284 27.20 -12.39 45.60
N SER A 285 27.14 -13.35 44.66
CA SER A 285 27.91 -14.64 44.63
C SER A 285 27.22 -15.73 43.78
N SER A 286 27.79 -16.03 42.60
CA SER A 286 28.19 -17.34 42.03
C SER A 286 27.34 -18.65 42.19
N PRO A 287 27.57 -19.74 41.41
CA PRO A 287 28.53 -19.96 40.31
C PRO A 287 27.92 -20.53 39.00
N ALA A 288 28.77 -20.75 37.99
CA ALA A 288 28.45 -21.45 36.74
C ALA A 288 28.74 -22.97 36.77
N PRO A 289 28.18 -23.74 35.82
CA PRO A 289 28.84 -24.91 35.21
C PRO A 289 29.12 -24.62 33.72
N ARG A 290 30.38 -24.67 33.24
CA ARG A 290 31.13 -25.84 32.76
C ARG A 290 30.53 -26.60 31.55
N ILE A 291 31.06 -26.23 30.37
CA ILE A 291 31.56 -27.08 29.26
C ILE A 291 30.70 -28.28 28.79
N SER A 292 30.38 -28.29 27.49
CA SER A 292 30.42 -29.49 26.65
C SER A 292 30.81 -29.12 25.21
N GLU A 293 31.45 -30.05 24.51
CA GLU A 293 32.27 -29.81 23.32
C GLU A 293 31.48 -29.83 21.99
N ALA A 294 32.16 -29.43 20.90
CA ALA A 294 31.69 -29.49 19.52
C ALA A 294 31.67 -30.95 18.97
N PRO A 295 31.12 -31.23 17.77
CA PRO A 295 31.75 -30.86 16.49
C PRO A 295 30.80 -30.09 15.55
N SER A 296 31.25 -29.07 14.81
CA SER A 296 32.13 -29.14 13.62
C SER A 296 31.46 -29.74 12.36
N GLN A 297 31.21 -28.83 11.42
CA GLN A 297 30.65 -29.01 10.10
C GLN A 297 31.32 -30.14 9.29
N ARG A 298 30.53 -30.84 8.46
CA ARG A 298 31.02 -31.48 7.23
C ARG A 298 30.26 -30.94 6.02
N SER A 299 30.99 -30.21 5.19
CA SER A 299 30.60 -29.97 3.80
C SER A 299 30.87 -31.24 2.99
N ILE A 300 29.93 -31.63 2.13
CA ILE A 300 30.18 -32.58 1.04
C ILE A 300 29.60 -31.98 -0.24
N TYR A 301 30.50 -31.64 -1.17
CA TYR A 301 30.15 -31.38 -2.57
C TYR A 301 29.83 -32.70 -3.26
N VAL A 302 28.74 -32.75 -4.03
CA VAL A 302 28.59 -33.71 -5.15
C VAL A 302 27.98 -32.96 -6.34
N THR A 303 28.69 -32.99 -7.46
CA THR A 303 28.24 -32.53 -8.78
C THR A 303 28.00 -33.78 -9.68
N PRO A 304 27.68 -33.71 -10.98
CA PRO A 304 26.47 -34.37 -11.48
C PRO A 304 26.74 -35.56 -12.42
N THR A 305 25.72 -36.38 -12.66
CA THR A 305 25.70 -37.29 -13.83
C THR A 305 24.25 -37.51 -14.32
N PRO A 306 24.01 -37.63 -15.65
CA PRO A 306 22.66 -37.60 -16.20
C PRO A 306 22.03 -39.00 -16.34
N GLY A 307 20.75 -39.12 -15.96
CA GLY A 307 19.94 -40.32 -16.18
C GLY A 307 18.90 -40.09 -17.27
N SER A 308 19.03 -40.79 -18.40
CA SER A 308 18.06 -40.79 -19.50
C SER A 308 16.75 -41.49 -19.11
N VAL A 309 15.60 -40.91 -19.43
CA VAL A 309 14.27 -41.52 -19.27
C VAL A 309 13.60 -41.67 -20.62
N GLN A 310 13.17 -42.90 -20.94
CA GLN A 310 12.49 -43.27 -22.17
C GLN A 310 10.98 -42.95 -22.10
N ILE A 311 10.38 -42.63 -23.25
CA ILE A 311 8.93 -42.40 -23.39
C ILE A 311 8.30 -43.67 -24.01
N PRO A 312 7.28 -44.30 -23.40
CA PRO A 312 6.56 -45.41 -24.02
C PRO A 312 5.44 -44.91 -24.96
N SER A 313 5.47 -45.38 -26.21
CA SER A 313 4.43 -45.12 -27.21
C SER A 313 3.19 -45.99 -27.00
N PHE A 314 1.98 -45.43 -27.15
CA PHE A 314 0.74 -46.21 -27.20
C PHE A 314 0.20 -46.36 -28.64
N ARG A 315 -0.28 -47.57 -28.94
CA ARG A 315 -0.70 -48.04 -30.27
C ARG A 315 -2.23 -48.03 -30.38
N VAL A 316 -2.76 -47.62 -31.53
CA VAL A 316 -4.19 -47.58 -31.85
C VAL A 316 -4.59 -48.78 -32.76
N PRO A 317 -5.74 -49.45 -32.55
CA PRO A 317 -6.31 -50.41 -33.49
C PRO A 317 -7.40 -49.79 -34.41
N PRO A 318 -7.73 -50.40 -35.58
CA PRO A 318 -8.41 -49.68 -36.67
C PRO A 318 -9.92 -49.92 -36.88
N THR A 319 -10.51 -48.89 -37.51
CA THR A 319 -11.66 -48.72 -38.42
C THR A 319 -12.63 -49.87 -38.77
N LEU A 320 -13.92 -49.50 -38.86
CA LEU A 320 -14.94 -49.75 -39.92
C LEU A 320 -16.27 -49.06 -39.45
N ASP A 321 -17.21 -48.56 -40.27
CA ASP A 321 -17.34 -48.42 -41.74
C ASP A 321 -18.27 -47.20 -42.09
N ALA A 322 -18.64 -46.99 -43.37
CA ALA A 322 -19.69 -46.07 -43.85
C ALA A 322 -20.67 -46.78 -44.83
N PRO A 323 -21.87 -46.22 -45.14
CA PRO A 323 -22.05 -45.31 -46.30
C PRO A 323 -23.12 -44.21 -46.01
N GLU A 324 -23.81 -43.47 -46.92
CA GLU A 324 -23.90 -43.36 -48.39
C GLU A 324 -24.39 -41.93 -48.81
N ALA A 325 -24.64 -41.68 -50.11
CA ALA A 325 -25.35 -40.51 -50.66
C ALA A 325 -26.11 -40.92 -51.95
N PRO A 326 -27.18 -40.22 -52.41
CA PRO A 326 -27.16 -39.56 -53.74
C PRO A 326 -28.17 -38.34 -53.88
N PRO A 327 -28.57 -37.83 -55.08
CA PRO A 327 -27.78 -36.97 -55.98
C PRO A 327 -28.53 -35.77 -56.69
N ALA A 328 -27.78 -35.02 -57.53
CA ALA A 328 -28.21 -34.20 -58.71
C ALA A 328 -28.97 -32.85 -58.46
N SER A 329 -28.96 -31.83 -59.35
CA SER A 329 -28.49 -31.72 -60.76
C SER A 329 -28.15 -30.26 -61.21
N ALA A 330 -27.72 -30.12 -62.48
CA ALA A 330 -27.65 -28.92 -63.36
C ALA A 330 -26.38 -28.00 -63.43
N ARG A 331 -25.82 -27.91 -64.65
CA ARG A 331 -24.86 -26.88 -65.18
C ARG A 331 -25.65 -25.65 -65.71
N ARG A 332 -25.14 -24.45 -66.05
CA ARG A 332 -23.93 -23.92 -66.76
C ARG A 332 -24.07 -22.34 -66.76
N PRO A 333 -23.25 -21.47 -67.42
CA PRO A 333 -21.79 -21.32 -67.59
C PRO A 333 -21.19 -19.94 -67.14
N ALA A 334 -19.85 -19.91 -66.98
CA ALA A 334 -18.90 -18.84 -67.32
C ALA A 334 -18.99 -17.38 -66.78
N SER A 335 -17.98 -17.00 -65.99
CA SER A 335 -17.18 -15.77 -66.16
C SER A 335 -15.77 -15.94 -65.53
N ALA A 336 -14.83 -15.03 -65.82
CA ALA A 336 -13.38 -15.19 -65.61
C ALA A 336 -12.95 -15.38 -64.14
N PRO A 337 -11.78 -15.99 -63.85
CA PRO A 337 -11.26 -16.10 -62.50
C PRO A 337 -10.76 -14.73 -61.98
N PRO A 338 -11.38 -14.15 -60.93
CA PRO A 338 -10.66 -13.19 -60.09
C PRO A 338 -9.51 -13.91 -59.36
N SER A 339 -8.51 -13.13 -58.95
CA SER A 339 -7.33 -13.59 -58.21
C SER A 339 -7.69 -14.54 -57.08
N GLN A 340 -6.89 -15.60 -56.91
CA GLN A 340 -7.10 -16.63 -55.89
C GLN A 340 -7.35 -16.00 -54.52
N PRO A 341 -8.46 -16.34 -53.81
CA PRO A 341 -8.59 -15.99 -52.41
C PRO A 341 -7.47 -16.68 -51.64
N ALA A 342 -6.78 -15.93 -50.79
CA ALA A 342 -5.75 -16.46 -49.92
C ALA A 342 -6.34 -17.64 -49.11
N GLY A 343 -5.80 -18.84 -49.34
CA GLY A 343 -6.35 -20.05 -48.73
C GLY A 343 -6.06 -20.08 -47.22
N PRO A 344 -6.79 -20.90 -46.42
CA PRO A 344 -6.63 -20.98 -44.97
C PRO A 344 -5.24 -21.43 -44.46
N GLY A 345 -4.28 -21.65 -45.36
CA GLY A 345 -2.85 -21.85 -45.04
C GLY A 345 -2.04 -20.55 -44.90
N SER A 346 -2.38 -19.45 -45.61
CA SER A 346 -1.62 -18.19 -45.52
C SER A 346 -1.72 -17.56 -44.13
N ASP A 347 -2.93 -17.51 -43.60
CA ASP A 347 -3.24 -16.89 -42.30
C ASP A 347 -2.58 -17.70 -41.17
N ARG A 348 -2.51 -19.02 -41.36
CA ARG A 348 -1.86 -19.95 -40.44
C ARG A 348 -0.34 -19.81 -40.46
N ARG A 349 0.25 -19.56 -41.64
CA ARG A 349 1.68 -19.24 -41.79
C ARG A 349 2.05 -17.96 -41.05
N ALA A 350 1.25 -16.91 -41.21
CA ALA A 350 1.45 -15.64 -40.53
C ALA A 350 1.38 -15.78 -39.00
N GLN A 351 0.37 -16.48 -38.47
CA GLN A 351 0.21 -16.73 -37.03
C GLN A 351 1.38 -17.50 -36.41
N ILE A 352 1.97 -18.47 -37.13
CA ILE A 352 3.15 -19.22 -36.65
C ILE A 352 4.37 -18.30 -36.54
N LEU A 353 4.60 -17.45 -37.55
CA LEU A 353 5.73 -16.52 -37.57
C LEU A 353 5.59 -15.42 -36.50
N GLU A 354 4.40 -14.82 -36.37
CA GLU A 354 4.10 -13.79 -35.37
C GLU A 354 4.24 -14.32 -33.94
N MET A 355 3.79 -15.55 -33.67
CA MET A 355 3.99 -16.21 -32.38
C MET A 355 5.48 -16.46 -32.12
N ALA A 356 6.24 -16.88 -33.14
CA ALA A 356 7.67 -17.17 -33.02
C ALA A 356 8.53 -15.92 -32.73
N GLU A 357 8.15 -14.73 -33.22
CA GLU A 357 8.84 -13.46 -32.94
C GLU A 357 8.54 -12.87 -31.55
N ASN A 358 7.39 -13.24 -30.97
CA ASN A 358 6.96 -12.77 -29.65
C ASN A 358 7.32 -13.75 -28.52
N LEU A 359 7.69 -14.99 -28.85
CA LEU A 359 8.01 -16.08 -27.93
C LEU A 359 9.08 -15.72 -26.87
N ASP A 360 10.08 -14.94 -27.27
CA ASP A 360 11.22 -14.55 -26.42
C ASP A 360 10.94 -13.27 -25.60
N LYS A 361 9.86 -12.56 -25.92
CA LYS A 361 9.45 -11.29 -25.29
C LYS A 361 8.35 -11.46 -24.24
N LEU A 362 7.66 -12.61 -24.24
CA LEU A 362 6.48 -12.86 -23.41
C LEU A 362 6.80 -13.69 -22.16
N ASP A 363 6.25 -13.26 -21.01
CA ASP A 363 6.17 -14.06 -19.78
C ASP A 363 5.46 -15.40 -20.08
N HIS A 364 5.67 -16.45 -19.25
CA HIS A 364 4.98 -17.74 -19.42
C HIS A 364 3.44 -17.63 -19.47
N PHE A 365 2.86 -16.63 -18.80
CA PHE A 365 1.42 -16.30 -18.91
C PHE A 365 1.05 -15.74 -20.30
N GLY A 366 1.90 -14.89 -20.86
CA GLY A 366 1.72 -14.31 -22.19
C GLY A 366 1.85 -15.35 -23.31
N VAL A 367 2.80 -16.29 -23.18
CA VAL A 367 2.96 -17.42 -24.12
C VAL A 367 1.70 -18.29 -24.19
N LEU A 368 0.99 -18.49 -23.09
CA LEU A 368 -0.30 -19.20 -23.06
C LEU A 368 -1.51 -18.29 -23.37
N SER A 369 -1.30 -17.01 -23.71
CA SER A 369 -2.36 -16.00 -23.91
C SER A 369 -3.34 -15.90 -22.73
N LEU A 370 -2.83 -16.03 -21.51
CA LEU A 370 -3.62 -16.04 -20.27
C LEU A 370 -3.35 -14.82 -19.39
N PRO A 371 -4.38 -14.26 -18.72
CA PRO A 371 -4.16 -13.27 -17.69
C PRO A 371 -3.43 -13.89 -16.49
N LYS A 372 -2.65 -13.08 -15.77
CA LYS A 372 -1.90 -13.51 -14.56
C LYS A 372 -2.81 -14.08 -13.45
N SER A 373 -4.12 -13.83 -13.53
CA SER A 373 -5.18 -14.35 -12.66
C SER A 373 -5.76 -15.72 -13.05
N ALA A 374 -5.38 -16.30 -14.21
CA ALA A 374 -5.99 -17.53 -14.72
C ALA A 374 -5.84 -18.72 -13.75
N ASN A 375 -6.84 -19.59 -13.59
CA ASN A 375 -6.75 -20.75 -12.71
C ASN A 375 -5.97 -21.92 -13.35
N SER A 376 -5.69 -23.00 -12.61
CA SER A 376 -4.87 -24.13 -13.12
C SER A 376 -5.59 -24.93 -14.22
N ASP A 377 -6.92 -25.05 -14.15
CA ASP A 377 -7.72 -25.69 -15.20
C ASP A 377 -7.73 -24.86 -16.50
N GLU A 378 -7.81 -23.52 -16.40
CA GLU A 378 -7.68 -22.60 -17.54
C GLU A 378 -6.28 -22.66 -18.20
N VAL A 379 -5.22 -22.80 -17.39
CA VAL A 379 -3.84 -23.03 -17.87
C VAL A 379 -3.76 -24.33 -18.68
N ARG A 380 -4.31 -25.42 -18.14
CA ARG A 380 -4.37 -26.72 -18.81
C ARG A 380 -5.20 -26.66 -20.11
N ASP A 381 -6.37 -26.04 -20.07
CA ASP A 381 -7.29 -25.98 -21.22
C ASP A 381 -6.74 -25.13 -22.37
N GLN A 382 -6.09 -23.99 -22.07
CA GLN A 382 -5.42 -23.21 -23.11
C GLN A 382 -4.16 -23.90 -23.64
N PHE A 383 -3.38 -24.57 -22.79
CA PHE A 383 -2.27 -25.39 -23.25
C PHE A 383 -2.72 -26.47 -24.24
N TYR A 384 -3.83 -27.17 -23.98
CA TYR A 384 -4.38 -28.16 -24.92
C TYR A 384 -4.90 -27.54 -26.23
N LYS A 385 -5.51 -26.34 -26.19
CA LYS A 385 -5.97 -25.62 -27.38
C LYS A 385 -4.80 -25.14 -28.25
N LEU A 386 -3.81 -24.50 -27.64
CA LEU A 386 -2.62 -23.98 -28.33
C LEU A 386 -1.74 -25.11 -28.85
N SER A 387 -1.47 -26.14 -28.05
CA SER A 387 -0.72 -27.33 -28.51
C SER A 387 -1.38 -27.97 -29.73
N ARG A 388 -2.70 -28.20 -29.71
CA ARG A 388 -3.45 -28.72 -30.87
C ARG A 388 -3.36 -27.84 -32.12
N THR A 389 -3.08 -26.55 -31.95
CA THR A 389 -2.97 -25.57 -33.04
C THR A 389 -1.56 -25.50 -33.60
N PHE A 390 -0.53 -25.69 -32.76
CA PHE A 390 0.89 -25.55 -33.08
C PHE A 390 1.69 -26.87 -33.08
N HIS A 391 1.04 -28.04 -33.06
CA HIS A 391 1.74 -29.33 -33.17
C HIS A 391 2.36 -29.52 -34.57
N PRO A 392 3.65 -29.95 -34.67
CA PRO A 392 4.34 -30.15 -35.94
C PRO A 392 3.67 -31.21 -36.83
N ASP A 393 3.15 -32.28 -36.23
CA ASP A 393 2.51 -33.43 -36.90
C ASP A 393 1.14 -33.10 -37.56
N LYS A 394 0.65 -31.85 -37.43
CA LYS A 394 -0.62 -31.39 -38.03
C LYS A 394 -0.44 -30.27 -39.06
N LEU A 395 0.79 -30.05 -39.53
CA LEU A 395 1.09 -29.07 -40.56
C LEU A 395 0.64 -29.57 -41.96
N PRO A 396 -0.08 -28.74 -42.75
CA PRO A 396 -0.29 -28.97 -44.18
C PRO A 396 1.04 -29.14 -44.93
N ALA A 397 0.99 -29.81 -46.09
CA ALA A 397 2.19 -30.05 -46.91
C ALA A 397 2.95 -28.75 -47.27
N ASP A 398 2.22 -27.64 -47.43
CA ASP A 398 2.75 -26.32 -47.78
C ASP A 398 3.42 -25.55 -46.61
N LEU A 399 3.45 -26.14 -45.41
CA LEU A 399 3.95 -25.51 -44.17
C LEU A 399 4.99 -26.36 -43.43
N LYS A 400 5.51 -27.42 -44.05
CA LYS A 400 6.56 -28.28 -43.47
C LYS A 400 7.90 -27.55 -43.26
N ASP A 401 8.14 -26.46 -43.97
CA ASP A 401 9.30 -25.60 -43.78
C ASP A 401 9.29 -24.82 -42.45
N LEU A 402 8.15 -24.81 -41.74
CA LEU A 402 8.01 -24.21 -40.40
C LEU A 402 7.98 -25.25 -39.26
N GLU A 403 8.26 -26.53 -39.54
CA GLU A 403 8.19 -27.62 -38.55
C GLU A 403 9.13 -27.39 -37.35
N GLU A 404 10.35 -26.89 -37.59
CA GLU A 404 11.30 -26.51 -36.54
C GLU A 404 10.78 -25.35 -35.66
N ILE A 405 10.11 -24.37 -36.28
CA ILE A 405 9.55 -23.21 -35.59
C ILE A 405 8.35 -23.64 -34.73
N CYS A 406 7.48 -24.52 -35.24
CA CYS A 406 6.41 -25.14 -34.47
C CYS A 406 6.95 -25.99 -33.31
N SER A 407 8.07 -26.71 -33.49
CA SER A 407 8.74 -27.44 -32.41
C SER A 407 9.25 -26.51 -31.30
N ARG A 408 9.82 -25.34 -31.66
CA ARG A 408 10.23 -24.30 -30.70
C ARG A 408 9.03 -23.73 -29.93
N ILE A 409 7.93 -23.42 -30.62
CA ILE A 409 6.68 -22.94 -30.02
C ILE A 409 6.10 -23.99 -29.05
N ALA A 410 6.00 -25.25 -29.48
CA ALA A 410 5.50 -26.35 -28.66
C ALA A 410 6.36 -26.60 -27.41
N SER A 411 7.68 -26.49 -27.53
CA SER A 411 8.60 -26.59 -26.38
C SER A 411 8.35 -25.48 -25.35
N ARG A 412 8.24 -24.22 -25.81
CA ARG A 412 7.97 -23.07 -24.92
C ARG A 412 6.58 -23.13 -24.27
N LEU A 413 5.56 -23.60 -25.01
CA LEU A 413 4.23 -23.88 -24.47
C LEU A 413 4.29 -24.96 -23.37
N GLY A 414 5.09 -26.01 -23.58
CA GLY A 414 5.34 -27.08 -22.60
C GLY A 414 6.03 -26.58 -21.33
N GLU A 415 7.06 -25.73 -21.46
CA GLU A 415 7.73 -25.06 -20.33
C GLU A 415 6.75 -24.18 -19.54
N ALA A 416 5.99 -23.33 -20.24
CA ALA A 416 5.00 -22.44 -19.62
C ALA A 416 3.95 -23.24 -18.85
N HIS A 417 3.42 -24.33 -19.43
CA HIS A 417 2.50 -25.23 -18.75
C HIS A 417 3.17 -25.93 -17.54
N ALA A 418 4.40 -26.44 -17.67
CA ALA A 418 5.11 -27.12 -16.58
C ALA A 418 5.44 -26.20 -15.39
N VAL A 419 5.59 -24.89 -15.62
CA VAL A 419 5.79 -23.88 -14.56
C VAL A 419 4.46 -23.40 -13.98
N LEU A 420 3.40 -23.26 -14.79
CA LEU A 420 2.13 -22.66 -14.37
C LEU A 420 1.09 -23.65 -13.84
N SER A 421 1.19 -24.94 -14.17
CA SER A 421 0.27 -25.99 -13.67
C SER A 421 0.59 -26.43 -12.23
N ASP A 422 1.86 -26.40 -11.83
CA ASP A 422 2.30 -26.70 -10.47
C ASP A 422 2.12 -25.47 -9.55
N PRO A 423 1.34 -25.56 -8.45
CA PRO A 423 1.09 -24.43 -7.55
C PRO A 423 2.35 -23.80 -6.93
N HIS A 424 3.37 -24.60 -6.61
CA HIS A 424 4.61 -24.12 -6.00
C HIS A 424 5.53 -23.46 -7.04
N ARG A 425 5.68 -24.07 -8.22
CA ARG A 425 6.49 -23.48 -9.31
C ARG A 425 5.85 -22.20 -9.84
N ARG A 426 4.52 -22.16 -9.93
CA ARG A 426 3.77 -20.96 -10.28
C ARG A 426 3.97 -19.86 -9.24
N ALA A 427 3.88 -20.17 -7.95
CA ALA A 427 4.11 -19.20 -6.88
C ALA A 427 5.54 -18.63 -6.93
N ALA A 428 6.55 -19.47 -7.18
CA ALA A 428 7.94 -19.04 -7.35
C ALA A 428 8.11 -18.11 -8.55
N HIS A 429 7.56 -18.47 -9.72
CA HIS A 429 7.64 -17.64 -10.93
C HIS A 429 6.91 -16.30 -10.78
N VAL A 430 5.73 -16.28 -10.12
CA VAL A 430 5.03 -15.04 -9.79
C VAL A 430 5.84 -14.18 -8.81
N ALA A 431 6.48 -14.78 -7.80
CA ALA A 431 7.34 -14.05 -6.87
C ALA A 431 8.58 -13.44 -7.56
N GLU A 432 9.15 -14.14 -8.55
CA GLU A 432 10.23 -13.63 -9.39
C GLU A 432 9.78 -12.47 -10.29
N LEU A 433 8.64 -12.58 -10.97
CA LEU A 433 8.05 -11.49 -11.75
C LEU A 433 7.74 -10.26 -10.88
N VAL A 434 7.26 -10.46 -9.65
CA VAL A 434 7.02 -9.39 -8.67
C VAL A 434 8.34 -8.78 -8.19
N ARG A 435 9.40 -9.58 -8.01
CA ARG A 435 10.74 -9.09 -7.65
C ARG A 435 11.38 -8.27 -8.78
N ALA A 436 11.19 -8.68 -10.03
CA ALA A 436 11.63 -7.92 -11.21
C ALA A 436 10.86 -6.59 -11.34
N GLN A 437 9.54 -6.61 -11.18
CA GLN A 437 8.72 -5.38 -11.17
C GLN A 437 9.06 -4.46 -9.98
N ALA A 438 9.42 -5.02 -8.82
CA ALA A 438 9.81 -4.25 -7.64
C ALA A 438 11.18 -3.53 -7.75
N ALA A 439 11.94 -3.77 -8.83
CA ALA A 439 13.18 -3.06 -9.14
C ALA A 439 12.95 -1.77 -9.96
N VAL A 440 11.74 -1.55 -10.49
CA VAL A 440 11.39 -0.34 -11.26
C VAL A 440 10.96 0.80 -10.29
N PRO A 441 11.20 2.10 -10.58
CA PRO A 441 11.01 3.17 -9.60
C PRO A 441 9.58 3.76 -9.55
N THR A 442 8.77 3.29 -8.59
CA THR A 442 7.39 3.76 -8.34
C THR A 442 7.21 5.29 -8.32
N PRO A 443 6.03 5.82 -8.74
CA PRO A 443 5.70 7.24 -8.61
C PRO A 443 5.82 7.79 -7.18
N ALA A 444 5.45 6.99 -6.17
CA ALA A 444 5.65 7.35 -4.77
C ALA A 444 7.14 7.52 -4.42
N SER A 445 8.01 6.60 -4.87
CA SER A 445 9.47 6.77 -4.71
C SER A 445 10.02 7.97 -5.47
N ASN A 446 9.40 8.36 -6.59
CA ASN A 446 9.79 9.58 -7.32
C ASN A 446 9.35 10.84 -6.56
N VAL A 447 8.16 10.88 -5.95
CA VAL A 447 7.72 11.98 -5.07
C VAL A 447 8.58 12.06 -3.79
N LEU A 448 8.91 10.93 -3.16
CA LEU A 448 9.82 10.90 -2.01
C LEU A 448 11.22 11.38 -2.38
N ARG A 449 11.76 10.92 -3.53
CA ARG A 449 13.04 11.38 -4.08
C ARG A 449 13.03 12.88 -4.37
N GLU A 450 11.96 13.41 -4.97
CA GLU A 450 11.86 14.85 -5.26
C GLU A 450 11.75 15.68 -3.97
N ASN A 451 10.98 15.21 -2.99
CA ASN A 451 10.94 15.82 -1.65
C ASN A 451 12.30 15.75 -0.94
N ALA A 452 13.07 14.67 -1.12
CA ALA A 452 14.43 14.55 -0.60
C ALA A 452 15.40 15.52 -1.29
N LYS A 453 15.31 15.69 -2.63
CA LYS A 453 16.06 16.73 -3.37
C LYS A 453 15.73 18.13 -2.86
N ILE A 454 14.45 18.46 -2.69
CA ILE A 454 14.02 19.76 -2.13
C ILE A 454 14.56 19.94 -0.70
N THR A 455 14.58 18.88 0.11
CA THR A 455 15.07 18.93 1.49
C THR A 455 16.59 19.07 1.57
N ILE A 456 17.37 18.36 0.74
CA ILE A 456 18.83 18.50 0.71
C ILE A 456 19.26 19.85 0.12
N GLN A 457 18.51 20.42 -0.83
CA GLN A 457 18.73 21.79 -1.30
C GLN A 457 18.46 22.84 -0.19
N LYS A 458 17.49 22.60 0.70
CA LYS A 458 17.30 23.43 1.90
C LYS A 458 18.47 23.27 2.88
N ALA A 459 18.96 22.05 3.09
CA ALA A 459 20.14 21.78 3.92
C ALA A 459 21.38 22.57 3.42
N LEU A 460 21.65 22.53 2.11
CA LEU A 460 22.75 23.27 1.49
C LEU A 460 22.63 24.80 1.66
N LYS A 461 21.39 25.34 1.58
CA LYS A 461 21.11 26.77 1.83
C LYS A 461 21.20 27.15 3.31
N ALA A 462 20.96 26.22 4.23
CA ALA A 462 21.11 26.44 5.67
C ALA A 462 22.57 26.41 6.13
N LEU A 463 23.45 25.70 5.41
CA LEU A 463 24.86 25.48 5.77
C LEU A 463 25.64 26.76 6.18
N PRO A 464 25.51 27.92 5.50
CA PRO A 464 26.21 29.15 5.92
C PRO A 464 25.63 29.85 7.16
N ARG A 465 24.41 29.47 7.58
CA ARG A 465 23.69 30.04 8.74
C ARG A 465 23.79 29.17 9.98
N SER A 466 23.57 27.87 9.82
CA SER A 466 23.49 26.91 10.92
C SER A 466 23.94 25.53 10.44
N TYR A 467 25.12 25.12 10.90
CA TYR A 467 25.65 23.79 10.61
C TYR A 467 24.74 22.68 11.18
N ALA A 468 24.21 22.87 12.39
CA ALA A 468 23.33 21.89 13.04
C ALA A 468 22.03 21.67 12.26
N GLU A 469 21.40 22.74 11.77
CA GLU A 469 20.19 22.68 10.93
C GLU A 469 20.50 22.00 9.59
N ALA A 470 21.65 22.30 8.97
CA ALA A 470 22.07 21.67 7.72
C ALA A 470 22.27 20.15 7.87
N VAL A 471 22.83 19.68 8.99
CA VAL A 471 22.97 18.24 9.27
C VAL A 471 21.61 17.57 9.47
N GLU A 472 20.72 18.14 10.30
CA GLU A 472 19.39 17.57 10.54
C GLU A 472 18.57 17.43 9.24
N LEU A 473 18.59 18.47 8.39
CA LEU A 473 17.93 18.46 7.09
C LEU A 473 18.56 17.44 6.13
N ALA A 474 19.89 17.26 6.17
CA ALA A 474 20.58 16.28 5.33
C ALA A 474 20.30 14.83 5.75
N ASP A 475 20.29 14.54 7.05
CA ASP A 475 19.96 13.21 7.57
C ASP A 475 18.49 12.87 7.29
N ARG A 476 17.58 13.84 7.43
CA ARG A 476 16.17 13.67 7.07
C ARG A 476 15.96 13.44 5.57
N ALA A 477 16.73 14.11 4.70
CA ALA A 477 16.72 13.83 3.26
C ALA A 477 17.24 12.42 2.95
N ARG A 478 18.35 12.00 3.56
CA ARG A 478 18.93 10.66 3.39
C ARG A 478 17.97 9.55 3.84
N ALA A 479 17.25 9.76 4.95
CA ALA A 479 16.24 8.84 5.46
C ALA A 479 14.97 8.75 4.60
N THR A 480 14.71 9.71 3.70
CA THR A 480 13.51 9.76 2.84
C THR A 480 13.73 9.08 1.48
N ASP A 481 14.98 8.97 1.03
CA ASP A 481 15.36 8.56 -0.35
C ASP A 481 15.94 7.14 -0.45
N ASP A 482 16.06 6.42 0.68
CA ASP A 482 16.78 5.14 0.80
C ASP A 482 18.24 5.17 0.29
N GLY A 483 18.84 6.36 0.15
CA GLY A 483 20.20 6.56 -0.36
C GLY A 483 20.38 6.31 -1.87
N LYS A 484 19.34 6.46 -2.68
CA LYS A 484 19.36 6.15 -4.13
C LYS A 484 19.61 7.36 -5.05
N SER A 485 19.51 8.58 -4.53
CA SER A 485 19.71 9.82 -5.28
C SER A 485 21.16 10.30 -5.19
N PRO A 486 21.88 10.44 -6.31
CA PRO A 486 23.26 10.91 -6.30
C PRO A 486 23.39 12.30 -5.69
N LEU A 487 22.44 13.22 -5.96
CA LEU A 487 22.41 14.56 -5.38
C LEU A 487 22.33 14.52 -3.84
N VAL A 488 21.48 13.66 -3.28
CA VAL A 488 21.30 13.55 -1.82
C VAL A 488 22.58 13.01 -1.17
N ALA A 489 23.19 11.97 -1.75
CA ALA A 489 24.44 11.40 -1.25
C ALA A 489 25.60 12.41 -1.31
N VAL A 490 25.78 13.07 -2.45
CA VAL A 490 26.86 14.04 -2.71
C VAL A 490 26.75 15.29 -1.84
N VAL A 491 25.57 15.92 -1.76
CA VAL A 491 25.40 17.15 -0.97
C VAL A 491 25.46 16.84 0.53
N ALA A 492 24.96 15.69 0.98
CA ALA A 492 25.08 15.31 2.39
C ALA A 492 26.53 14.97 2.78
N ALA A 493 27.33 14.38 1.87
CA ALA A 493 28.78 14.20 2.07
C ALA A 493 29.52 15.55 2.10
N TRP A 494 29.14 16.50 1.24
CA TRP A 494 29.67 17.86 1.26
C TRP A 494 29.37 18.59 2.57
N ILE A 495 28.16 18.48 3.11
CA ILE A 495 27.79 19.07 4.42
C ILE A 495 28.71 18.52 5.52
N VAL A 496 28.89 17.20 5.62
CA VAL A 496 29.81 16.59 6.60
C VAL A 496 31.26 17.08 6.41
N ALA A 497 31.74 17.21 5.16
CA ALA A 497 33.06 17.76 4.86
C ALA A 497 33.24 19.26 5.21
N ASN A 498 32.17 19.95 5.60
CA ASN A 498 32.18 21.34 6.07
C ASN A 498 31.97 21.46 7.59
N HIS A 499 32.04 20.36 8.34
CA HIS A 499 31.94 20.38 9.80
C HIS A 499 32.98 21.33 10.42
N PRO A 500 32.59 22.32 11.25
CA PRO A 500 33.50 23.38 11.70
C PRO A 500 34.66 22.86 12.57
N ALA A 501 34.47 21.73 13.28
CA ALA A 501 35.55 21.09 14.06
C ALA A 501 36.36 20.03 13.28
N GLN A 502 36.04 19.72 12.03
CA GLN A 502 36.74 18.71 11.20
C GLN A 502 37.30 19.38 9.94
N GLN A 503 38.27 20.27 10.16
CA GLN A 503 38.88 21.11 9.13
C GLN A 503 40.33 20.69 8.85
N ALA A 504 40.83 19.65 9.50
CA ALA A 504 42.20 19.20 9.32
C ALA A 504 42.38 18.46 7.98
N ASP A 505 43.60 18.52 7.43
CA ASP A 505 44.02 17.75 6.26
C ASP A 505 43.67 16.25 6.33
N THR A 506 43.67 15.66 7.54
CA THR A 506 43.27 14.27 7.77
C THR A 506 41.81 14.02 7.44
N ASP A 507 40.93 14.92 7.88
CA ASP A 507 39.48 14.78 7.78
C ASP A 507 39.04 15.04 6.34
N LEU A 508 39.67 16.04 5.70
CA LEU A 508 39.49 16.33 4.28
C LEU A 508 39.93 15.17 3.38
N ARG A 509 40.97 14.40 3.75
CA ARG A 509 41.35 13.17 3.02
C ARG A 509 40.37 12.02 3.25
N VAL A 510 39.70 11.95 4.40
CA VAL A 510 38.59 10.99 4.62
C VAL A 510 37.40 11.37 3.74
N ALA A 511 37.01 12.66 3.72
CA ALA A 511 35.97 13.15 2.82
C ALA A 511 36.32 12.88 1.34
N LEU A 512 37.58 13.11 0.93
CA LEU A 512 38.04 12.84 -0.43
C LEU A 512 37.79 11.38 -0.86
N LYS A 513 38.07 10.40 0.01
CA LYS A 513 37.79 8.98 -0.27
C LYS A 513 36.29 8.72 -0.51
N THR A 514 35.41 9.38 0.23
CA THR A 514 33.95 9.29 0.03
C THR A 514 33.54 9.90 -1.32
N PHE A 515 34.17 10.99 -1.74
CA PHE A 515 33.94 11.57 -3.07
C PHE A 515 34.51 10.68 -4.19
N ASP A 516 35.63 9.99 -3.97
CA ASP A 516 36.17 9.03 -4.92
C ASP A 516 35.30 7.78 -5.10
N THR A 517 34.53 7.36 -4.09
CA THR A 517 33.48 6.34 -4.27
C THR A 517 32.28 6.91 -5.02
N LEU A 518 31.77 8.10 -4.63
CA LEU A 518 30.60 8.72 -5.27
C LEU A 518 30.82 8.99 -6.77
N VAL A 519 32.02 9.41 -7.17
CA VAL A 519 32.39 9.62 -8.59
C VAL A 519 32.50 8.29 -9.37
N LYS A 520 32.83 7.17 -8.72
CA LYS A 520 32.82 5.84 -9.36
C LYS A 520 31.41 5.29 -9.51
N ASP A 521 30.56 5.50 -8.51
CA ASP A 521 29.17 5.02 -8.51
C ASP A 521 28.29 5.85 -9.46
N HIS A 522 28.63 7.13 -9.67
CA HIS A 522 27.86 8.10 -10.46
C HIS A 522 28.77 8.96 -11.38
N PRO A 523 29.38 8.37 -12.43
CA PRO A 523 30.37 9.06 -13.27
C PRO A 523 29.80 10.23 -14.09
N ASP A 524 28.49 10.26 -14.35
CA ASP A 524 27.85 11.33 -15.13
C ASP A 524 27.39 12.53 -14.28
N PHE A 525 27.59 12.48 -12.95
CA PHE A 525 27.00 13.45 -12.03
C PHE A 525 27.95 14.61 -11.70
N ALA A 526 27.81 15.71 -12.46
CA ALA A 526 28.69 16.88 -12.43
C ALA A 526 28.99 17.44 -11.01
N ASP A 527 27.98 17.56 -10.14
CA ASP A 527 28.16 18.10 -8.78
C ASP A 527 29.19 17.30 -7.94
N ALA A 528 29.33 15.99 -8.19
CA ALA A 528 30.30 15.16 -7.46
C ALA A 528 31.74 15.61 -7.73
N TYR A 529 32.06 15.91 -9.00
CA TYR A 529 33.36 16.47 -9.38
C TYR A 529 33.52 17.89 -8.82
N TYR A 530 32.49 18.72 -8.89
CA TYR A 530 32.55 20.09 -8.39
C TYR A 530 32.88 20.14 -6.88
N TYR A 531 32.17 19.39 -6.04
CA TYR A 531 32.46 19.37 -4.61
C TYR A 531 33.80 18.69 -4.29
N ARG A 532 34.23 17.67 -5.05
CA ARG A 532 35.58 17.10 -4.90
C ARG A 532 36.67 18.13 -5.25
N ALA A 533 36.47 18.96 -6.27
CA ALA A 533 37.38 20.06 -6.60
C ALA A 533 37.51 21.07 -5.44
N GLN A 534 36.41 21.39 -4.74
CA GLN A 534 36.46 22.27 -3.56
C GLN A 534 37.24 21.65 -2.38
N ILE A 535 37.15 20.33 -2.19
CA ILE A 535 37.99 19.60 -1.21
C ILE A 535 39.46 19.63 -1.65
N HIS A 536 39.77 19.39 -2.93
CA HIS A 536 41.12 19.51 -3.47
C HIS A 536 41.70 20.93 -3.28
N LYS A 537 40.90 21.99 -3.46
CA LYS A 537 41.33 23.39 -3.18
C LYS A 537 41.67 23.60 -1.70
N ARG A 538 40.85 23.08 -0.77
CA ARG A 538 41.14 23.14 0.68
C ARG A 538 42.39 22.34 1.05
N LEU A 539 42.63 21.21 0.37
CA LEU A 539 43.86 20.41 0.47
C LEU A 539 45.07 20.98 -0.30
N ARG A 540 44.93 22.16 -0.95
CA ARG A 540 45.98 22.82 -1.75
C ARG A 540 46.51 21.98 -2.93
N GLN A 541 45.62 21.19 -3.54
CA GLN A 541 45.89 20.31 -4.68
C GLN A 541 45.36 20.94 -5.99
N GLY A 542 45.90 22.09 -6.39
CA GLY A 542 45.43 22.88 -7.54
C GLY A 542 45.31 22.12 -8.87
N PRO A 543 46.29 21.29 -9.27
CA PRO A 543 46.18 20.50 -10.50
C PRO A 543 45.01 19.49 -10.50
N ALA A 544 44.70 18.90 -9.33
CA ALA A 544 43.56 17.99 -9.18
C ALA A 544 42.22 18.75 -9.21
N ALA A 545 42.16 19.89 -8.51
CA ALA A 545 40.99 20.77 -8.55
C ALA A 545 40.67 21.28 -9.98
N LEU A 546 41.69 21.68 -10.75
CA LEU A 546 41.51 22.08 -12.16
C LEU A 546 41.00 20.94 -13.04
N LYS A 547 41.44 19.70 -12.78
CA LYS A 547 40.97 18.53 -13.51
C LYS A 547 39.48 18.28 -13.24
N ASP A 548 39.07 18.32 -11.98
CA ASP A 548 37.68 18.10 -11.58
C ASP A 548 36.74 19.24 -12.00
N LEU A 549 37.20 20.50 -11.95
CA LEU A 549 36.43 21.64 -12.48
C LEU A 549 36.19 21.53 -13.99
N LYS A 550 37.15 20.99 -14.76
CA LYS A 550 36.95 20.69 -16.18
C LYS A 550 35.96 19.54 -16.37
N ALA A 551 36.15 18.43 -15.67
CA ALA A 551 35.24 17.27 -15.70
C ALA A 551 33.79 17.67 -15.36
N THR A 552 33.59 18.62 -14.44
CA THR A 552 32.27 19.20 -14.13
C THR A 552 31.60 19.81 -15.37
N LEU A 553 32.34 20.56 -16.19
CA LEU A 553 31.83 21.16 -17.43
C LEU A 553 31.73 20.16 -18.58
N ASP A 554 32.59 19.13 -18.60
CA ASP A 554 32.50 18.04 -19.58
C ASP A 554 31.21 17.21 -19.34
N CYS A 555 30.80 17.00 -18.08
CA CYS A 555 29.53 16.37 -17.72
C CYS A 555 28.31 17.31 -17.88
N HIS A 556 28.44 18.59 -17.53
CA HIS A 556 27.34 19.56 -17.59
C HIS A 556 27.84 20.97 -17.94
N ALA A 557 27.83 21.29 -19.24
CA ALA A 557 28.38 22.53 -19.79
C ALA A 557 27.82 23.82 -19.14
N ASP A 558 26.54 23.84 -18.78
CA ASP A 558 25.89 25.01 -18.17
C ASP A 558 26.06 25.09 -16.63
N HIS A 559 27.00 24.35 -16.04
CA HIS A 559 27.23 24.42 -14.59
C HIS A 559 27.81 25.79 -14.21
N THR A 560 26.96 26.63 -13.62
CA THR A 560 27.22 28.07 -13.39
C THR A 560 28.41 28.36 -12.50
N ASP A 561 28.56 27.66 -11.37
CA ASP A 561 29.65 27.94 -10.43
C ASP A 561 31.01 27.47 -10.94
N ALA A 562 31.12 26.25 -11.50
CA ALA A 562 32.34 25.78 -12.18
C ALA A 562 32.74 26.68 -13.36
N SER A 563 31.77 27.12 -14.18
CA SER A 563 32.00 28.10 -15.25
C SER A 563 32.52 29.44 -14.73
N ARG A 564 31.96 29.94 -13.62
CA ARG A 564 32.42 31.18 -12.96
C ARG A 564 33.84 31.02 -12.45
N GLU A 565 34.16 29.92 -11.77
CA GLU A 565 35.51 29.67 -11.24
C GLU A 565 36.55 29.53 -12.35
N LEU A 566 36.28 28.75 -13.41
CA LEU A 566 37.22 28.59 -14.52
C LEU A 566 37.40 29.87 -15.35
N ARG A 567 36.37 30.72 -15.46
CA ARG A 567 36.48 32.06 -16.04
C ARG A 567 37.37 32.98 -15.19
N LEU A 568 37.17 32.99 -13.87
CA LEU A 568 38.00 33.77 -12.95
C LEU A 568 39.45 33.28 -12.93
N PHE A 569 39.66 31.97 -12.98
CA PHE A 569 40.98 31.36 -13.10
C PHE A 569 41.71 31.86 -14.35
N ARG A 570 41.10 31.72 -15.55
CA ARG A 570 41.68 32.22 -16.81
C ARG A 570 42.04 33.70 -16.72
N MET A 571 41.08 34.54 -16.31
CA MET A 571 41.30 35.99 -16.19
C MET A 571 42.45 36.36 -15.22
N ARG A 572 42.68 35.56 -14.17
CA ARG A 572 43.80 35.76 -13.22
C ARG A 572 45.12 35.23 -13.76
N THR A 573 45.14 34.08 -14.44
CA THR A 573 46.36 33.55 -15.07
C THR A 573 46.83 34.41 -16.24
N ASP A 574 45.90 34.95 -17.02
CA ASP A 574 46.18 35.89 -18.12
C ASP A 574 46.74 37.22 -17.58
N GLY A 575 46.37 37.59 -16.35
CA GLY A 575 46.95 38.68 -15.56
C GLY A 575 48.26 38.34 -14.84
N GLY A 576 48.88 37.18 -15.11
CA GLY A 576 50.18 36.78 -14.53
C GLY A 576 50.15 36.20 -13.12
N MET A 577 48.98 35.90 -12.55
CA MET A 577 48.86 35.32 -11.21
C MET A 577 49.23 33.81 -11.23
N PRO A 578 50.02 33.30 -10.26
CA PRO A 578 50.35 31.87 -10.19
C PRO A 578 49.09 31.01 -10.01
N ALA A 579 49.09 29.82 -10.63
CA ALA A 579 47.88 29.02 -10.83
C ALA A 579 47.09 28.70 -9.54
N ASP A 580 47.77 28.38 -8.44
CA ASP A 580 47.10 28.08 -7.16
C ASP A 580 46.41 29.33 -6.57
N GLU A 581 47.03 30.52 -6.70
CA GLU A 581 46.44 31.78 -6.27
C GLU A 581 45.31 32.22 -7.21
N ALA A 582 45.45 31.96 -8.53
CA ALA A 582 44.40 32.18 -9.52
C ALA A 582 43.14 31.34 -9.23
N LEU A 583 43.31 30.11 -8.74
CA LEU A 583 42.24 29.22 -8.26
C LEU A 583 41.61 29.67 -6.92
N GLY A 584 42.21 30.62 -6.21
CA GLY A 584 41.76 31.03 -4.87
C GLY A 584 42.09 29.99 -3.80
N ILE A 585 43.19 29.25 -3.93
CA ILE A 585 43.66 28.31 -2.91
C ILE A 585 44.24 29.10 -1.72
N PRO A 586 43.90 28.75 -0.47
CA PRO A 586 44.43 29.44 0.71
C PRO A 586 45.96 29.27 0.81
N LYS A 587 46.66 30.40 1.02
CA LYS A 587 48.10 30.42 1.32
C LYS A 587 48.40 29.67 2.62
N ARG A 588 49.67 29.30 2.81
CA ARG A 588 50.03 28.22 3.73
C ARG A 588 49.75 28.51 5.20
#